data_AF-A0AB39R533-F1
#
_entry.id   AF-A0AB39R533-F1
#
_cell.length_a   1.000
_cell.length_b   1.000
_cell.length_c   1.000
_cell.angle_alpha   90.00
_cell.angle_beta   90.00
_cell.angle_gamma   90.00
#
_symmetry.space_group_name_H-M   'P 1'
#
loop_
_entity.id
_entity.type
_entity.pdbx_description
1 polymer ?
#
loop_
_entity_poly.entity_id
_entity_poly.type
_entity_poly.pdbx_seq_one_letter_code
_entity_poly.pdbx_strand_id
1 'polypeptide(L)'
;MTERIQLPTLSTEKDYDGDEFLPIYTTTVTVHGGVASHGRASGRARSSDGALDLDLRMPAELGGDGKGTNPEQLFAAGFAACFHGALCLLARQEALDPAAISVVATVAFGRDPVDGGYVLHVDLVVRWPGVAADVAGALLEKADALCPYARMAWKGTPTTITLAS
;
A
#
# COMPACT_ATOMS: atom_id res chain seq x y z
N MET A 1 10.00 -4.22 -30.74
CA MET A 1 8.55 -4.49 -30.79
C MET A 1 7.97 -3.98 -29.48
N THR A 2 7.32 -2.82 -29.49
CA THR A 2 6.66 -2.27 -28.30
C THR A 2 5.38 -3.07 -28.10
N GLU A 3 5.42 -4.05 -27.22
CA GLU A 3 4.25 -4.83 -26.85
C GLU A 3 3.19 -3.85 -26.33
N ARG A 4 2.01 -3.83 -26.96
CA ARG A 4 0.89 -3.02 -26.47
C ARG A 4 0.47 -3.63 -25.14
N ILE A 5 0.85 -2.99 -24.04
CA ILE A 5 0.36 -3.36 -22.70
C ILE A 5 -1.15 -3.11 -22.70
N GLN A 6 -1.94 -4.19 -22.68
CA GLN A 6 -3.38 -4.11 -22.48
C GLN A 6 -3.62 -3.71 -21.03
N LEU A 7 -4.18 -2.52 -20.83
CA LEU A 7 -4.46 -1.99 -19.51
C LEU A 7 -5.68 -2.71 -18.91
N PRO A 8 -5.70 -2.98 -17.60
CA PRO A 8 -6.91 -3.42 -16.94
C PRO A 8 -7.99 -2.34 -17.06
N THR A 9 -9.23 -2.75 -17.32
CA THR A 9 -10.40 -1.86 -17.29
C THR A 9 -10.75 -1.56 -15.83
N LEU A 10 -10.02 -0.61 -15.23
CA LEU A 10 -10.32 -0.11 -13.89
C LEU A 10 -11.25 1.10 -14.01
N SER A 11 -12.46 0.98 -13.44
CA SER A 11 -13.37 2.12 -13.36
C SER A 11 -12.94 3.07 -12.25
N THR A 12 -12.96 4.37 -12.56
CA THR A 12 -12.88 5.44 -11.56
C THR A 12 -14.27 5.87 -11.09
N GLU A 13 -15.32 5.42 -11.78
CA GLU A 13 -16.70 5.64 -11.39
C GLU A 13 -17.09 4.62 -10.32
N LYS A 14 -17.96 5.00 -9.39
CA LYS A 14 -18.53 4.08 -8.39
C LYS A 14 -19.69 3.30 -9.03
N ASP A 15 -19.39 2.57 -10.10
CA ASP A 15 -20.34 1.99 -11.04
C ASP A 15 -20.64 0.50 -10.79
N TYR A 16 -20.01 -0.10 -9.78
CA TYR A 16 -20.33 -1.46 -9.33
C TYR A 16 -21.58 -1.45 -8.44
N ASP A 17 -22.67 -2.02 -8.95
CA ASP A 17 -23.95 -2.24 -8.26
C ASP A 17 -24.19 -3.76 -8.12
N GLY A 18 -23.45 -4.41 -7.23
CA GLY A 18 -23.56 -5.83 -6.97
C GLY A 18 -23.71 -6.13 -5.48
N ASP A 19 -24.43 -7.21 -5.19
CA ASP A 19 -24.80 -7.61 -3.82
C ASP A 19 -23.63 -8.19 -3.00
N GLU A 20 -22.51 -8.54 -3.66
CA GLU A 20 -21.37 -9.21 -3.04
C GLU A 20 -20.02 -8.57 -3.45
N PHE A 21 -18.97 -8.89 -2.71
CA PHE A 21 -17.61 -8.49 -3.09
C PHE A 21 -17.15 -9.29 -4.32
N LEU A 22 -16.87 -8.60 -5.43
CA LEU A 22 -16.31 -9.20 -6.64
C LEU A 22 -14.79 -9.01 -6.70
N PRO A 23 -13.97 -10.03 -6.42
CA PRO A 23 -12.52 -9.90 -6.52
C PRO A 23 -12.09 -9.76 -7.99
N ILE A 24 -11.42 -8.66 -8.32
CA ILE A 24 -10.77 -8.46 -9.64
C ILE A 24 -9.39 -9.13 -9.67
N TYR A 25 -8.73 -9.23 -8.52
CA TYR A 25 -7.45 -9.90 -8.33
C TYR A 25 -7.31 -10.40 -6.89
N THR A 26 -6.73 -11.58 -6.72
CA THR A 26 -6.43 -12.18 -5.41
C THR A 26 -4.98 -12.65 -5.38
N THR A 27 -4.28 -12.36 -4.27
CA THR A 27 -2.92 -12.84 -4.01
C THR A 27 -2.84 -13.51 -2.65
N THR A 28 -1.82 -14.33 -2.44
CA THR A 28 -1.56 -15.00 -1.16
C THR A 28 -0.09 -14.92 -0.83
N VAL A 29 0.21 -14.50 0.40
CA VAL A 29 1.56 -14.47 0.97
C VAL A 29 1.57 -15.31 2.24
N THR A 30 2.57 -16.18 2.36
CA THR A 30 2.82 -16.94 3.59
C THR A 30 4.04 -16.38 4.30
N VAL A 31 3.92 -16.15 5.60
CA VAL A 31 5.04 -15.79 6.48
C VAL A 31 5.30 -16.94 7.43
N HIS A 32 6.56 -17.39 7.52
CA HIS A 32 6.95 -18.48 8.42
C HIS A 32 8.40 -18.34 8.90
N GLY A 33 8.75 -19.11 9.93
CA GLY A 33 10.07 -19.07 10.56
C GLY A 33 10.28 -17.81 11.41
N GLY A 34 11.55 -17.44 11.60
CA GLY A 34 11.93 -16.26 12.39
C GLY A 34 12.14 -16.54 13.87
N VAL A 35 12.44 -15.47 14.60
CA VAL A 35 12.63 -15.44 16.05
C VAL A 35 11.35 -14.86 16.67
N ALA A 36 10.44 -15.71 17.14
CA ALA A 36 9.17 -15.25 17.71
C ALA A 36 9.31 -14.59 19.08
N SER A 37 10.41 -14.83 19.81
CA SER A 37 10.58 -14.44 21.21
C SER A 37 10.59 -12.93 21.46
N HIS A 38 10.92 -12.12 20.46
CA HIS A 38 10.91 -10.65 20.58
C HIS A 38 9.52 -10.03 20.27
N GLY A 39 8.50 -10.85 19.96
CA GLY A 39 7.12 -10.37 19.79
C GLY A 39 6.89 -9.43 18.60
N ARG A 40 7.77 -9.43 17.60
CA ARG A 40 7.64 -8.68 16.35
C ARG A 40 7.81 -9.60 15.15
N ALA A 41 7.39 -9.15 13.98
CA ALA A 41 7.54 -9.90 12.75
C ALA A 41 9.02 -10.20 12.47
N SER A 42 9.31 -11.47 12.20
CA SER A 42 10.58 -11.97 11.70
C SER A 42 10.32 -13.23 10.86
N GLY A 43 11.32 -13.71 10.14
CA GLY A 43 11.19 -14.89 9.28
C GLY A 43 11.21 -14.53 7.82
N ARG A 44 10.43 -15.22 6.98
CA ARG A 44 10.43 -15.03 5.54
C ARG A 44 9.01 -14.90 5.01
N ALA A 45 8.75 -13.85 4.24
CA ALA A 45 7.48 -13.62 3.54
C ALA A 45 7.63 -14.06 2.08
N ARG A 46 6.76 -14.97 1.62
CA ARG A 46 6.78 -15.47 0.25
C ARG A 46 5.39 -15.48 -0.38
N SER A 47 5.23 -14.89 -1.56
CA SER A 47 4.00 -14.98 -2.34
C SER A 47 3.84 -16.37 -2.97
N SER A 48 2.60 -16.79 -3.22
CA SER A 48 2.29 -18.09 -3.83
C SER A 48 2.89 -18.23 -5.24
N ASP A 49 2.97 -17.13 -5.99
CA ASP A 49 3.62 -17.05 -7.30
C ASP A 49 5.15 -16.87 -7.23
N GLY A 50 5.70 -16.62 -6.04
CA GLY A 50 7.14 -16.42 -5.81
C GLY A 50 7.70 -15.05 -6.24
N ALA A 51 6.87 -14.12 -6.72
CA ALA A 51 7.31 -12.79 -7.11
C ALA A 51 7.79 -11.94 -5.91
N LEU A 52 7.27 -12.19 -4.71
CA LEU A 52 7.72 -11.63 -3.46
C LEU A 52 8.39 -12.74 -2.64
N ASP A 53 9.65 -12.54 -2.28
CA ASP A 53 10.41 -13.45 -1.42
C ASP A 53 11.40 -12.64 -0.57
N LEU A 54 11.00 -12.30 0.65
CA LEU A 54 11.65 -11.27 1.48
C LEU A 54 11.97 -11.80 2.88
N ASP A 55 13.18 -11.54 3.35
CA ASP A 55 13.55 -11.77 4.73
C ASP A 55 13.02 -10.62 5.62
N LEU A 56 12.23 -10.98 6.61
CA LEU A 56 11.68 -10.08 7.63
C LEU A 56 12.61 -10.04 8.84
N ARG A 57 13.03 -8.83 9.21
CA ARG A 57 13.92 -8.56 10.35
C ARG A 57 13.37 -7.42 11.20
N MET A 58 13.67 -7.49 12.48
CA MET A 58 13.46 -6.36 13.37
C MET A 58 14.42 -5.22 12.99
N PRO A 59 13.93 -3.96 12.91
CA PRO A 59 14.79 -2.82 12.64
C PRO A 59 15.78 -2.58 13.79
N ALA A 60 16.90 -1.89 13.50
CA ALA A 60 17.96 -1.64 14.47
C ALA A 60 17.47 -0.80 15.66
N GLU A 61 16.56 0.14 15.39
CA GLU A 61 15.89 1.00 16.37
C GLU A 61 15.08 0.22 17.41
N LEU A 62 14.69 -1.01 17.06
CA LEU A 62 14.00 -1.95 17.96
C LEU A 62 14.92 -3.08 18.45
N GLY A 63 16.23 -2.94 18.28
CA GLY A 63 17.23 -3.91 18.75
C GLY A 63 17.48 -5.10 17.81
N GLY A 64 17.04 -5.00 16.55
CA GLY A 64 17.30 -6.02 15.54
C GLY A 64 18.64 -5.83 14.81
N ASP A 65 18.92 -6.71 13.86
CA ASP A 65 20.14 -6.64 13.04
C ASP A 65 20.04 -5.69 11.84
N GLY A 66 18.83 -5.23 11.51
CA GLY A 66 18.56 -4.37 10.36
C GLY A 66 18.81 -5.01 8.99
N LYS A 67 19.00 -6.34 8.92
CA LYS A 67 19.41 -7.06 7.69
C LYS A 67 18.23 -7.69 6.94
N GLY A 68 17.21 -6.89 6.69
CA GLY A 68 15.98 -7.30 6.01
C GLY A 68 14.95 -6.19 6.05
N THR A 69 13.76 -6.47 5.55
CA THR A 69 12.64 -5.53 5.63
C THR A 69 11.75 -5.83 6.83
N ASN A 70 10.71 -5.03 7.04
CA ASN A 70 9.77 -5.15 8.14
C ASN A 70 8.36 -4.77 7.69
N PRO A 71 7.32 -5.09 8.48
CA PRO A 71 5.94 -4.76 8.11
C PRO A 71 5.72 -3.28 7.80
N GLU A 72 6.40 -2.37 8.51
CA GLU A 72 6.25 -0.92 8.31
C GLU A 72 6.78 -0.46 6.94
N GLN A 73 7.94 -0.96 6.52
CA GLN A 73 8.49 -0.69 5.17
C GLN A 73 7.62 -1.30 4.07
N LEU A 74 7.13 -2.53 4.28
CA LEU A 74 6.22 -3.18 3.33
C LEU A 74 4.92 -2.39 3.17
N PHE A 75 4.38 -1.89 4.29
CA PHE A 75 3.20 -1.04 4.29
C PHE A 75 3.46 0.30 3.57
N ALA A 76 4.59 0.95 3.85
CA ALA A 76 4.99 2.19 3.17
C ALA A 76 5.09 2.00 1.65
N ALA A 77 5.74 0.91 1.21
CA ALA A 77 5.88 0.58 -0.21
C ALA A 77 4.52 0.32 -0.87
N GLY A 78 3.66 -0.48 -0.22
CA GLY A 78 2.31 -0.77 -0.70
C GLY A 78 1.44 0.49 -0.81
N PHE A 79 1.46 1.35 0.21
CA PHE A 79 0.68 2.58 0.24
C PHE A 79 1.16 3.56 -0.85
N ALA A 80 2.47 3.84 -0.90
CA ALA A 80 3.04 4.74 -1.91
C ALA A 80 2.72 4.25 -3.34
N ALA A 81 2.92 2.96 -3.62
CA ALA A 81 2.65 2.38 -4.93
C ALA A 81 1.17 2.45 -5.31
N CYS A 82 0.27 2.18 -4.35
CA CYS A 82 -1.17 2.24 -4.57
C CYS A 82 -1.65 3.67 -4.86
N PHE A 83 -1.19 4.66 -4.07
CA PHE A 83 -1.53 6.06 -4.28
C PHE A 83 -0.93 6.60 -5.59
N HIS A 84 0.32 6.26 -5.88
CA HIS A 84 0.98 6.58 -7.15
C HIS A 84 0.17 6.04 -8.34
N GLY A 85 -0.24 4.77 -8.30
CA GLY A 85 -1.06 4.16 -9.36
C GLY A 85 -2.40 4.87 -9.57
N ALA A 86 -3.10 5.21 -8.49
CA ALA A 86 -4.35 5.98 -8.56
C ALA A 86 -4.15 7.36 -9.20
N LEU A 87 -3.09 8.07 -8.80
CA LEU A 87 -2.78 9.39 -9.34
C LEU A 87 -2.34 9.32 -10.81
N CYS A 88 -1.56 8.31 -11.21
CA CYS A 88 -1.20 8.09 -12.61
C CYS A 88 -2.43 7.81 -13.49
N LEU A 89 -3.43 7.08 -12.98
CA LEU A 89 -4.68 6.83 -13.70
C LEU A 89 -5.43 8.15 -13.95
N LEU A 90 -5.60 8.96 -12.90
CA LEU A 90 -6.28 10.27 -12.99
C LEU A 90 -5.51 11.25 -13.89
N ALA A 91 -4.19 11.31 -13.77
CA ALA A 91 -3.33 12.14 -14.63
C ALA A 91 -3.58 11.85 -16.12
N ARG A 92 -3.65 10.57 -16.49
CA ARG A 92 -3.90 10.15 -17.87
C ARG A 92 -5.29 10.53 -18.36
N GLN A 93 -6.31 10.47 -17.50
CA GLN A 93 -7.68 10.89 -17.84
C GLN A 93 -7.75 12.40 -18.13
N GLU A 94 -6.95 13.20 -17.42
CA GLU A 94 -6.84 14.65 -17.60
C GLU A 94 -5.77 15.05 -18.66
N ALA A 95 -5.24 14.08 -19.41
CA ALA A 95 -4.17 14.28 -20.41
C ALA A 95 -2.89 14.94 -19.86
N LEU A 96 -2.61 14.76 -18.57
CA LEU A 96 -1.36 15.16 -17.92
C LEU A 96 -0.33 14.03 -17.96
N ASP A 97 0.96 14.38 -17.97
CA ASP A 97 2.05 13.40 -17.96
C ASP A 97 2.24 12.76 -16.57
N PRO A 98 2.02 11.45 -16.41
CA PRO A 98 2.22 10.77 -15.13
C PRO A 98 3.69 10.41 -14.86
N ALA A 99 4.59 10.47 -15.84
CA ALA A 99 5.93 9.91 -15.74
C ALA A 99 6.79 10.60 -14.66
N ALA A 100 6.50 11.86 -14.36
CA ALA A 100 7.23 12.64 -13.36
C ALA A 100 6.65 12.54 -11.94
N ILE A 101 5.55 11.79 -11.75
CA ILE A 101 4.93 11.61 -10.43
C ILE A 101 5.85 10.75 -9.56
N SER A 102 6.05 11.18 -8.32
CA SER A 102 6.64 10.33 -7.28
C SER A 102 5.89 10.52 -5.96
N VAL A 103 5.78 9.44 -5.19
CA VAL A 103 5.11 9.42 -3.88
C VAL A 103 6.09 8.88 -2.85
N VAL A 104 6.38 9.68 -1.84
CA VAL A 104 7.15 9.27 -0.67
C VAL A 104 6.16 8.95 0.43
N ALA A 105 6.23 7.74 0.99
CA ALA A 105 5.48 7.36 2.18
C ALA A 105 6.41 7.21 3.37
N THR A 106 6.14 7.96 4.43
CA THR A 106 6.77 7.79 5.74
C THR A 106 5.77 7.08 6.64
N VAL A 107 6.15 5.94 7.21
CA VAL A 107 5.32 5.16 8.13
C VAL A 107 6.00 5.11 9.49
N ALA A 108 5.34 5.63 10.52
CA ALA A 108 5.79 5.57 11.89
C ALA A 108 4.95 4.55 12.67
N PHE A 109 5.61 3.64 13.38
CA PHE A 109 4.99 2.73 14.33
C PHE A 109 5.17 3.28 15.75
N GLY A 110 4.07 3.52 16.46
CA GLY A 110 4.09 4.16 17.78
C GLY A 110 3.03 3.64 18.73
N ARG A 111 3.04 4.16 19.97
CA ARG A 111 2.01 3.90 20.98
C ARG A 111 0.81 4.79 20.72
N ASP A 112 -0.38 4.21 20.77
CA ASP A 112 -1.61 4.96 20.60
C ASP A 112 -2.01 5.61 21.94
N PRO A 113 -2.17 6.96 22.02
CA PRO A 113 -2.62 7.61 23.25
C PRO A 113 -4.10 7.36 23.58
N VAL A 114 -4.92 6.88 22.62
CA VAL A 114 -6.35 6.65 22.81
C VAL A 114 -6.61 5.47 23.74
N ASP A 115 -5.90 4.36 23.54
CA ASP A 115 -6.09 3.12 24.30
C ASP A 115 -4.80 2.53 24.89
N GLY A 116 -3.64 3.17 24.66
CA GLY A 116 -2.33 2.68 25.09
C GLY A 116 -1.79 1.52 24.22
N GLY A 117 -2.45 1.21 23.11
CA GLY A 117 -2.09 0.19 22.13
C GLY A 117 -0.96 0.62 21.20
N TYR A 118 -1.04 0.18 19.95
CA TYR A 118 -0.09 0.55 18.89
C TYR A 118 -0.84 1.06 17.66
N VAL A 119 -0.29 2.07 17.01
CA VAL A 119 -0.86 2.69 15.82
C VAL A 119 0.23 2.97 14.79
N LEU A 120 -0.16 2.96 13.51
CA LEU A 120 0.67 3.45 12.42
C LEU A 120 0.24 4.86 12.04
N HIS A 121 1.19 5.79 11.95
CA HIS A 121 0.99 7.08 11.29
C HIS A 121 1.62 7.05 9.90
N VAL A 122 0.92 7.61 8.93
CA VAL A 122 1.34 7.62 7.52
C VAL A 122 1.34 9.05 7.02
N ASP A 123 2.49 9.49 6.51
CA ASP A 123 2.62 10.75 5.79
C ASP A 123 2.95 10.46 4.33
N LEU A 124 2.14 10.96 3.41
CA LEU A 124 2.40 10.90 1.98
C LEU A 124 2.83 12.27 1.45
N VAL A 125 3.94 12.29 0.72
CA VAL A 125 4.42 13.48 0.00
C VAL A 125 4.49 13.17 -1.48
N VAL A 126 3.66 13.87 -2.27
CA VAL A 126 3.64 13.73 -3.72
C VAL A 126 4.46 14.84 -4.37
N ARG A 127 5.27 14.47 -5.36
CA ARG A 127 5.97 15.42 -6.24
C ARG A 127 5.48 15.20 -7.66
N TRP A 128 5.07 16.28 -8.32
CA TRP A 128 4.62 16.27 -9.71
C TRP A 128 5.06 17.56 -10.40
N PRO A 129 6.32 17.63 -10.86
CA PRO A 129 6.85 18.83 -11.50
C PRO A 129 6.13 19.08 -12.84
N GLY A 130 5.93 20.36 -13.17
CA GLY A 130 5.31 20.77 -14.44
C GLY A 130 3.78 20.81 -14.43
N VAL A 131 3.12 20.48 -13.32
CA VAL A 131 1.66 20.61 -13.15
C VAL A 131 1.35 21.74 -12.16
N ALA A 132 0.32 22.52 -12.46
CA ALA A 132 -0.14 23.60 -11.60
C ALA A 132 -0.67 23.05 -10.26
N ALA A 133 -0.39 23.75 -9.16
CA ALA A 133 -0.64 23.24 -7.81
C ALA A 133 -2.13 23.02 -7.51
N ASP A 134 -3.00 23.86 -8.07
CA ASP A 134 -4.46 23.74 -7.98
C ASP A 134 -4.98 22.50 -8.72
N VAL A 135 -4.49 22.27 -9.94
CA VAL A 135 -4.81 21.07 -10.73
C VAL A 135 -4.33 19.81 -10.04
N ALA A 136 -3.08 19.81 -9.57
CA ALA A 136 -2.51 18.68 -8.83
C ALA A 136 -3.30 18.43 -7.53
N GLY A 137 -3.63 19.49 -6.78
CA GLY A 137 -4.41 19.41 -5.54
C GLY A 137 -5.77 18.72 -5.73
N ALA A 138 -6.53 19.13 -6.74
CA ALA A 138 -7.81 18.50 -7.06
C ALA A 138 -7.67 17.00 -7.41
N LEU A 139 -6.58 16.60 -8.07
CA LEU A 139 -6.33 15.20 -8.40
C LEU A 139 -5.83 14.39 -7.20
N LEU A 140 -5.12 15.00 -6.25
CA LEU A 140 -4.74 14.35 -4.99
C LEU A 140 -5.97 13.99 -4.15
N GLU A 141 -6.95 14.87 -4.05
CA GLU A 141 -8.21 14.60 -3.35
C GLU A 141 -8.99 13.46 -4.01
N LYS A 142 -9.08 13.46 -5.34
CA LYS A 142 -9.67 12.35 -6.09
C LYS A 142 -8.89 11.04 -5.89
N ALA A 143 -7.56 11.11 -5.87
CA ALA A 143 -6.71 9.93 -5.66
C ALA A 143 -6.87 9.34 -4.26
N ASP A 144 -7.01 10.17 -3.21
CA ASP A 144 -7.30 9.72 -1.84
C ASP A 144 -8.62 8.96 -1.76
N ALA A 145 -9.67 9.46 -2.43
CA ALA A 145 -10.96 8.80 -2.48
C ALA A 145 -10.96 7.49 -3.30
N LEU A 146 -10.07 7.38 -4.30
CA LEU A 146 -9.97 6.23 -5.19
C LEU A 146 -9.05 5.13 -4.66
N CYS A 147 -7.92 5.51 -4.04
CA CYS A 147 -6.86 4.61 -3.59
C CYS A 147 -7.36 3.61 -2.53
N PRO A 148 -7.31 2.29 -2.79
CA PRO A 148 -7.70 1.28 -1.81
C PRO A 148 -6.99 1.38 -0.46
N TYR A 149 -5.70 1.71 -0.43
CA TYR A 149 -4.93 1.85 0.82
C TYR A 149 -5.36 3.07 1.64
N ALA A 150 -5.65 4.19 0.99
CA ALA A 150 -6.17 5.38 1.67
C ALA A 150 -7.56 5.09 2.27
N ARG A 151 -8.46 4.48 1.48
CA ARG A 151 -9.78 4.05 1.98
C ARG A 151 -9.67 3.10 3.17
N MET A 152 -8.72 2.16 3.13
CA MET A 152 -8.45 1.25 4.23
C MET A 152 -7.96 1.99 5.48
N ALA A 153 -7.08 2.99 5.35
CA ALA A 153 -6.61 3.78 6.49
C ALA A 153 -7.76 4.56 7.16
N TRP A 154 -8.73 5.06 6.37
CA TRP A 154 -9.87 5.81 6.89
C TRP A 154 -11.01 4.95 7.44
N LYS A 155 -11.23 3.76 6.87
CA LYS A 155 -12.45 2.97 7.12
C LYS A 155 -12.19 1.54 7.62
N GLY A 156 -10.94 1.11 7.63
CA GLY A 156 -10.57 -0.28 7.83
C GLY A 156 -10.86 -1.15 6.61
N THR A 157 -10.65 -2.46 6.76
CA THR A 157 -10.94 -3.47 5.73
C THR A 157 -11.72 -4.63 6.35
N PRO A 158 -12.77 -5.17 5.67
CA PRO A 158 -13.41 -6.40 6.10
C PRO A 158 -12.37 -7.51 6.25
N THR A 159 -12.26 -8.08 7.44
CA THR A 159 -11.20 -9.05 7.78
C THR A 159 -11.80 -10.26 8.47
N THR A 160 -11.46 -11.45 7.99
CA THR A 160 -11.80 -12.73 8.62
C THR A 160 -10.53 -13.36 9.20
N ILE A 161 -10.60 -13.80 10.45
CA ILE A 161 -9.51 -14.49 11.14
C ILE A 161 -10.00 -15.87 11.53
N THR A 162 -9.33 -16.92 11.04
CA THR A 162 -9.70 -18.32 11.30
C THR A 162 -8.46 -19.11 11.69
N LEU A 163 -8.59 -19.94 12.73
CA LEU A 163 -7.56 -20.91 13.09
C LEU A 163 -7.71 -22.15 12.20
N ALA A 164 -6.65 -22.53 11.49
CA ALA A 164 -6.57 -23.83 10.83
C ALA A 164 -6.05 -24.88 11.83
N SER A 165 -6.71 -26.03 11.87
CA SER A 165 -6.38 -27.20 12.70
C SER A 165 -5.56 -28.22 11.93
#